data_AF-A0A420WQ87-F1
#
_entry.id   AF-A0A420WQ87-F1
#
_cell.length_a   1.000
_cell.length_b   1.000
_cell.length_c   1.000
_cell.angle_alpha   90.00
_cell.angle_beta   90.00
_cell.angle_gamma   90.00
#
_symmetry.space_group_name_H-M   'P 1'
#
loop_
_entity.id
_entity.type
_entity.pdbx_description
1 polymer ?
#
loop_
_entity_poly.entity_id
_entity_poly.type
_entity_poly.pdbx_seq_one_letter_code
_entity_poly.pdbx_strand_id
1 'polypeptide(L)'
;MFANAVKPSFEKGNHETYPDALIRRILREVKVIAMVGASPDWNRPSYFAMKYLQSKGYRVIPVNPKVAGDEILGEKVYASLADIPEKIDMVDVFRNSAAAGPITDEAIAIGAKVVWMQLGVRNDEAAARAEAAGMTVIMNRCPKIEYGRLNGELGWHGFNSGVISSKRRKLPEKA
;
A
#
# COMPACT_ATOMS: atom_id res chain seq x y z
N MET A 1 -25.42 -8.46 27.95
CA MET A 1 -24.31 -7.50 28.03
C MET A 1 -23.27 -7.90 26.99
N PHE A 2 -23.31 -7.30 25.80
CA PHE A 2 -22.32 -7.54 24.76
C PHE A 2 -21.21 -6.51 24.92
N ALA A 3 -19.98 -6.99 25.11
CA ALA A 3 -18.81 -6.14 25.21
C ALA A 3 -18.59 -5.40 23.89
N ASN A 4 -18.68 -4.08 23.92
CA ASN A 4 -18.25 -3.22 22.82
C ASN A 4 -16.72 -3.33 22.71
N ALA A 5 -16.24 -4.03 21.69
CA ALA A 5 -14.84 -3.97 21.30
C ALA A 5 -14.54 -2.56 20.78
N VAL A 6 -13.84 -1.77 21.61
CA VAL A 6 -13.29 -0.49 21.22
C VAL A 6 -12.32 -0.72 20.06
N LYS A 7 -12.70 -0.33 18.84
CA LYS A 7 -11.74 -0.22 17.73
C LYS A 7 -10.67 0.78 18.17
N PRO A 8 -9.37 0.46 18.11
CA PRO A 8 -8.33 1.44 18.43
C PRO A 8 -8.43 2.59 17.42
N SER A 9 -8.94 3.72 17.86
CA SER A 9 -8.91 4.98 17.13
C SER A 9 -7.47 5.49 17.17
N PHE A 10 -6.79 5.41 16.04
CA PHE A 10 -5.56 6.16 15.82
C PHE A 10 -5.92 7.64 15.88
N GLU A 11 -5.30 8.42 16.79
CA GLU A 11 -5.36 9.88 16.71
C GLU A 11 -4.91 10.28 15.31
N LYS A 12 -5.70 11.13 14.64
CA LYS A 12 -5.44 11.63 13.28
C LYS A 12 -4.14 12.43 13.30
N GLY A 13 -3.02 11.74 13.19
CA GLY A 13 -1.69 12.32 13.21
C GLY A 13 -1.41 13.08 11.92
N ASN A 14 -0.46 14.01 11.99
CA ASN A 14 0.08 14.76 10.84
C ASN A 14 0.77 13.89 9.76
N HIS A 15 0.56 12.57 9.75
CA HIS A 15 1.13 11.59 8.82
C HIS A 15 2.67 11.60 8.70
N GLU A 16 3.37 12.15 9.70
CA GLU A 16 4.84 12.08 9.77
C GLU A 16 5.33 10.70 10.25
N THR A 17 4.58 10.08 11.15
CA THR A 17 4.90 8.78 11.74
C THR A 17 3.69 7.86 11.76
N TYR A 18 3.95 6.56 11.68
CA TYR A 18 2.94 5.51 11.75
C TYR A 18 3.42 4.43 12.73
N PRO A 19 2.58 3.98 13.67
CA PRO A 19 2.95 2.89 14.56
C PRO A 19 3.28 1.63 13.76
N ASP A 20 4.38 0.95 14.08
CA ASP A 20 4.76 -0.31 13.43
C ASP A 20 3.61 -1.34 13.46
N ALA A 21 2.84 -1.38 14.55
CA ALA A 21 1.69 -2.28 14.68
C ALA A 21 0.61 -2.01 13.62
N LEU A 22 0.38 -0.74 13.26
CA LEU A 22 -0.55 -0.35 12.20
C LEU A 22 -0.06 -0.87 10.85
N ILE A 23 1.22 -0.60 10.52
CA ILE A 23 1.80 -1.02 9.24
C ILE A 23 1.83 -2.56 9.13
N ARG A 24 2.24 -3.27 10.18
CA ARG A 24 2.20 -4.74 10.21
C ARG A 24 0.79 -5.29 10.00
N ARG A 25 -0.22 -4.65 10.61
CA ARG A 25 -1.62 -5.04 10.43
C ARG A 25 -2.05 -4.90 8.97
N ILE A 26 -1.80 -3.74 8.35
CA ILE A 26 -2.13 -3.49 6.94
C ILE A 26 -1.45 -4.52 6.04
N LEU A 27 -0.13 -4.70 6.17
CA LEU A 27 0.62 -5.63 5.32
C LEU A 27 0.16 -7.08 5.50
N ARG A 28 -0.36 -7.48 6.66
CA ARG A 28 -0.88 -8.84 6.89
C ARG A 28 -2.27 -9.05 6.28
N GLU A 29 -3.14 -8.04 6.41
CA GLU A 29 -4.56 -8.12 6.06
C GLU A 29 -4.84 -7.85 4.58
N VAL A 30 -4.05 -6.99 3.94
CA VAL A 30 -4.15 -6.69 2.50
C VAL A 30 -3.76 -7.91 1.67
N LYS A 31 -4.58 -8.24 0.67
CA LYS A 31 -4.31 -9.32 -0.30
C LYS A 31 -4.24 -8.79 -1.72
N VAL A 32 -5.18 -7.92 -2.11
CA VAL A 32 -5.26 -7.34 -3.45
C VAL A 32 -4.90 -5.85 -3.42
N ILE A 33 -3.90 -5.48 -4.22
CA ILE A 33 -3.35 -4.13 -4.30
C ILE A 33 -3.59 -3.59 -5.71
N ALA A 34 -4.26 -2.45 -5.86
CA ALA A 34 -4.28 -1.73 -7.13
C ALA A 34 -3.11 -0.72 -7.15
N MET A 35 -2.18 -0.86 -8.10
CA MET A 35 -1.00 0.00 -8.21
C MET A 35 -1.20 1.06 -9.29
N VAL A 36 -1.53 2.28 -8.87
CA VAL A 36 -1.79 3.41 -9.78
C VAL A 36 -0.48 4.07 -10.18
N GLY A 37 -0.22 4.12 -11.49
CA GLY A 37 1.06 4.56 -12.04
C GLY A 37 2.08 3.42 -12.22
N ALA A 38 1.61 2.17 -12.28
CA ALA A 38 2.44 1.03 -12.68
C ALA A 38 3.04 1.26 -14.07
N SER A 39 4.32 0.95 -14.24
CA SER A 39 5.04 1.09 -15.51
C SER A 39 5.65 -0.26 -15.91
N PRO A 40 5.65 -0.60 -17.21
CA PRO A 40 6.32 -1.80 -17.71
C PRO A 40 7.86 -1.65 -17.73
N ASP A 41 8.37 -0.41 -17.59
CA ASP A 41 9.80 -0.14 -17.64
C ASP A 41 10.48 -0.66 -16.38
N TRP A 42 11.39 -1.62 -16.57
CA TRP A 42 12.07 -2.32 -15.47
C TRP A 42 12.84 -1.39 -14.54
N ASN A 43 13.29 -0.22 -15.02
CA ASN A 43 14.06 0.75 -14.23
C ASN A 43 13.19 1.65 -13.34
N ARG A 44 11.85 1.55 -13.44
CA ARG A 44 10.93 2.40 -12.67
C ARG A 44 10.67 1.80 -11.29
N PRO A 45 10.59 2.63 -10.23
CA PRO A 45 10.32 2.15 -8.88
C PRO A 45 9.05 1.29 -8.74
N SER A 46 7.99 1.62 -9.49
CA SER A 46 6.73 0.86 -9.48
C SER A 46 6.91 -0.57 -9.96
N TYR A 47 7.73 -0.81 -11.00
CA TYR A 47 8.02 -2.16 -11.50
C TYR A 47 8.67 -3.03 -10.43
N PHE A 48 9.70 -2.52 -9.74
CA PHE A 48 10.37 -3.25 -8.66
C PHE A 48 9.49 -3.47 -7.44
N ALA A 49 8.67 -2.47 -7.07
CA ALA A 49 7.73 -2.60 -5.97
C ALA A 49 6.68 -3.68 -6.26
N MET A 50 6.10 -3.66 -7.47
CA MET A 50 5.12 -4.64 -7.93
C MET A 50 5.71 -6.05 -7.90
N LYS A 51 6.87 -6.27 -8.54
CA LYS A 51 7.56 -7.57 -8.56
C LYS A 51 7.85 -8.08 -7.15
N TYR A 52 8.32 -7.20 -6.26
CA TYR A 52 8.60 -7.57 -4.87
C TYR A 52 7.31 -7.99 -4.15
N LEU A 53 6.25 -7.19 -4.22
CA LEU A 53 4.98 -7.49 -3.55
C LEU A 53 4.36 -8.79 -4.10
N GLN A 54 4.38 -9.02 -5.41
CA GLN A 54 3.97 -10.31 -6.00
C GLN A 54 4.81 -11.47 -5.46
N SER A 55 6.14 -11.33 -5.34
CA SER A 55 7.01 -12.37 -4.75
C SER A 55 6.70 -12.65 -3.27
N LYS A 56 6.06 -11.71 -2.58
CA LYS A 56 5.55 -11.89 -1.22
C LYS A 56 4.12 -12.42 -1.19
N GLY A 57 3.54 -12.83 -2.32
CA GLY A 57 2.19 -13.39 -2.41
C GLY A 57 1.06 -12.36 -2.25
N TYR A 58 1.28 -11.09 -2.63
CA TYR A 58 0.17 -10.17 -2.87
C TYR A 58 -0.27 -10.29 -4.33
N ARG A 59 -1.56 -10.15 -4.59
CA ARG A 59 -2.04 -9.89 -5.94
C ARG A 59 -1.92 -8.40 -6.20
N VAL A 60 -1.20 -8.01 -7.24
CA VAL A 60 -0.95 -6.59 -7.54
C VAL A 60 -1.48 -6.30 -8.94
N ILE A 61 -2.52 -5.49 -9.04
CA ILE A 61 -3.21 -5.17 -10.28
C ILE A 61 -2.70 -3.79 -10.77
N PRO A 62 -2.04 -3.72 -11.93
CA PRO A 62 -1.49 -2.47 -12.44
C PRO A 62 -2.60 -1.57 -13.01
N VAL A 63 -2.54 -0.27 -12.68
CA VAL A 63 -3.44 0.75 -13.22
C VAL A 63 -2.62 1.85 -13.90
N ASN A 64 -2.78 1.97 -15.22
CA ASN A 64 -2.13 2.99 -16.03
C ASN A 64 -2.88 3.18 -17.36
N PRO A 65 -3.59 4.31 -17.57
CA PRO A 65 -4.32 4.59 -18.81
C PRO A 65 -3.47 4.51 -20.08
N LYS A 66 -2.16 4.77 -20.00
CA LYS A 66 -1.28 4.87 -21.18
C LYS A 66 -0.96 3.52 -21.83
N VAL A 67 -1.07 2.44 -21.06
CA VAL A 67 -0.73 1.07 -21.45
C VAL A 67 -1.85 0.11 -21.03
N ALA A 68 -3.08 0.62 -20.96
CA ALA A 68 -4.25 -0.17 -20.59
C ALA A 68 -4.50 -1.25 -21.65
N GLY A 69 -4.79 -2.47 -21.20
CA GLY A 69 -4.93 -3.64 -22.07
C GLY A 69 -3.65 -4.46 -22.23
N ASP A 70 -2.48 -3.88 -21.96
CA ASP A 70 -1.22 -4.60 -21.91
C ASP A 70 -1.10 -5.45 -20.63
N GLU A 71 0.02 -6.15 -20.49
CA GLU A 71 0.36 -6.95 -19.33
C GLU A 71 1.65 -6.43 -18.67
N ILE A 72 1.65 -6.31 -17.34
CA ILE A 72 2.84 -6.03 -16.55
C ILE A 72 2.99 -7.15 -15.53
N LEU A 73 4.10 -7.88 -15.59
CA LEU A 73 4.43 -8.95 -14.63
C LEU A 73 3.30 -9.97 -14.43
N GLY A 74 2.69 -10.45 -15.52
CA GLY A 74 1.63 -11.45 -15.45
C GLY A 74 0.22 -10.89 -15.21
N GLU A 75 0.06 -9.58 -15.01
CA GLU A 75 -1.21 -8.96 -14.63
C GLU A 75 -1.68 -7.96 -15.70
N LYS A 76 -2.97 -8.03 -16.02
CA LYS A 76 -3.61 -7.12 -16.97
C LYS A 76 -3.60 -5.69 -16.44
N VAL A 77 -3.24 -4.74 -17.29
CA VAL A 77 -3.31 -3.30 -16.97
C VAL A 77 -4.70 -2.75 -17.23
N TYR A 78 -5.25 -2.09 -16.22
CA TYR A 78 -6.52 -1.36 -16.28
C TYR A 78 -6.27 0.14 -16.48
N ALA A 79 -7.22 0.82 -17.12
CA ALA A 79 -7.13 2.26 -17.33
C ALA A 79 -7.44 3.04 -16.05
N SER A 80 -8.47 2.62 -15.32
CA SER A 80 -8.90 3.25 -14.07
C SER A 80 -9.12 2.22 -12.96
N LEU A 81 -9.27 2.72 -11.73
CA LEU A 81 -9.63 1.88 -10.59
C LEU A 81 -11.03 1.26 -10.73
N ALA A 82 -11.96 1.94 -11.41
CA ALA A 82 -13.32 1.47 -11.61
C ALA A 82 -13.43 0.30 -12.60
N ASP A 83 -12.44 0.13 -13.48
CA ASP A 83 -12.43 -0.95 -14.49
C ASP A 83 -12.03 -2.31 -13.90
N ILE A 84 -11.54 -2.34 -12.65
CA ILE A 84 -11.08 -3.56 -12.00
C ILE A 84 -12.30 -4.37 -11.52
N PRO A 85 -12.51 -5.60 -11.99
CA PRO A 85 -13.72 -6.38 -11.72
C PRO A 85 -13.75 -7.02 -10.32
N GLU A 86 -12.73 -6.81 -9.52
CA GLU A 86 -12.55 -7.44 -8.21
C GLU A 86 -12.35 -6.43 -7.09
N LYS A 87 -12.55 -6.87 -5.86
CA LYS A 87 -12.43 -6.02 -4.69
C LYS A 87 -10.96 -5.69 -4.40
N ILE A 88 -10.66 -4.41 -4.28
CA ILE A 88 -9.35 -3.89 -3.90
C ILE A 88 -9.27 -3.68 -2.39
N ASP A 89 -8.22 -4.19 -1.74
CA ASP A 89 -7.97 -3.90 -0.32
C ASP A 89 -7.19 -2.59 -0.15
N MET A 90 -6.20 -2.36 -1.01
CA MET A 90 -5.28 -1.22 -0.93
C MET A 90 -5.03 -0.60 -2.30
N VAL A 91 -5.09 0.74 -2.39
CA VAL A 91 -4.65 1.51 -3.55
C VAL A 91 -3.26 2.08 -3.27
N ASP A 92 -2.26 1.67 -4.05
CA ASP A 92 -0.86 2.11 -3.95
C ASP A 92 -0.54 3.14 -5.06
N VAL A 93 -0.15 4.36 -4.66
CA VAL A 93 -0.10 5.54 -5.54
C VAL A 93 1.35 5.90 -5.89
N PHE A 94 1.74 5.66 -7.14
CA PHE A 94 3.03 6.04 -7.75
C PHE A 94 2.94 7.31 -8.63
N ARG A 95 1.87 8.10 -8.47
CA ARG A 95 1.68 9.39 -9.13
C ARG A 95 2.06 10.52 -8.19
N ASN A 96 2.35 11.70 -8.75
CA ASN A 96 2.76 12.86 -7.95
C ASN A 96 1.64 13.34 -6.99
N SER A 97 1.99 14.15 -5.99
CA SER A 97 1.06 14.66 -4.99
C SER A 97 -0.16 15.40 -5.55
N ALA A 98 0.01 16.08 -6.69
CA ALA A 98 -1.09 16.78 -7.38
C ALA A 98 -2.13 15.80 -7.92
N ALA A 99 -1.71 14.62 -8.40
CA ALA A 99 -2.60 13.58 -8.88
C ALA A 99 -3.16 12.70 -7.74
N ALA A 100 -2.56 12.71 -6.55
CA ALA A 100 -2.97 11.85 -5.44
C ALA A 100 -4.40 12.15 -4.94
N GLY A 101 -4.87 13.39 -5.05
CA GLY A 101 -6.22 13.79 -4.65
C GLY A 101 -7.31 13.02 -5.41
N PRO A 102 -7.43 13.20 -6.73
CA PRO A 102 -8.41 12.48 -7.54
C PRO A 102 -8.31 10.95 -7.42
N ILE A 103 -7.09 10.40 -7.34
CA ILE A 103 -6.88 8.95 -7.15
C ILE A 103 -7.43 8.46 -5.80
N THR A 104 -7.32 9.29 -4.76
CA THR A 104 -7.89 8.99 -3.45
C THR A 104 -9.41 9.01 -3.51
N ASP A 105 -10.01 9.93 -4.26
CA ASP A 105 -11.46 9.99 -4.45
C ASP A 105 -11.98 8.75 -5.22
N GLU A 106 -11.24 8.27 -6.23
CA GLU A 106 -11.51 6.99 -6.89
C GLU A 106 -11.38 5.80 -5.92
N ALA A 107 -10.35 5.80 -5.05
CA ALA A 107 -10.14 4.75 -4.05
C ALA A 107 -11.31 4.67 -3.05
N ILE A 108 -11.86 5.82 -2.64
CA ILE A 108 -13.08 5.91 -1.83
C ILE A 108 -14.27 5.32 -2.59
N ALA A 109 -14.45 5.70 -3.87
CA ALA A 109 -15.58 5.26 -4.68
C ALA A 109 -15.63 3.74 -4.88
N ILE A 110 -14.47 3.08 -5.04
CA ILE A 110 -14.40 1.61 -5.15
C ILE A 110 -14.44 0.88 -3.80
N GLY A 111 -14.48 1.62 -2.68
CA GLY A 111 -14.55 1.05 -1.33
C GLY A 111 -13.26 0.35 -0.89
N ALA A 112 -12.10 0.85 -1.34
CA ALA A 112 -10.81 0.35 -0.84
C ALA A 112 -10.68 0.63 0.67
N LYS A 113 -9.95 -0.21 1.40
CA LYS A 113 -9.77 -0.06 2.85
C LYS A 113 -8.59 0.86 3.19
N VAL A 114 -7.59 0.88 2.30
CA VAL A 114 -6.33 1.59 2.50
C VAL A 114 -5.98 2.37 1.25
N VAL A 115 -5.57 3.63 1.42
CA VAL A 115 -4.83 4.38 0.40
C VAL A 115 -3.40 4.57 0.88
N TRP A 116 -2.45 4.21 0.02
CA TRP A 116 -1.03 4.22 0.32
C TRP A 116 -0.31 5.11 -0.70
N MET A 117 0.19 6.26 -0.26
CA MET A 117 0.95 7.18 -1.08
C MET A 117 2.44 6.90 -0.94
N GLN A 118 3.11 6.65 -2.07
CA GLN A 118 4.53 6.29 -2.12
C GLN A 118 5.46 7.40 -1.60
N LEU A 119 6.76 7.08 -1.54
CA LEU A 119 7.81 8.04 -1.17
C LEU A 119 7.71 9.32 -2.02
N GLY A 120 7.76 10.47 -1.35
CA GLY A 120 7.63 11.78 -1.97
C GLY A 120 6.21 12.17 -2.38
N VAL A 121 5.21 11.33 -2.11
CA VAL A 121 3.79 11.61 -2.39
C VAL A 121 3.06 11.90 -1.07
N ARG A 122 2.52 13.11 -0.96
CA ARG A 122 1.75 13.58 0.20
C ARG A 122 0.63 14.50 -0.26
N ASN A 123 -0.59 14.27 0.23
CA ASN A 123 -1.73 15.14 0.00
C ASN A 123 -2.66 15.09 1.22
N ASP A 124 -2.56 16.10 2.08
CA ASP A 124 -3.27 16.15 3.36
C ASP A 124 -4.79 16.32 3.22
N GLU A 125 -5.23 17.06 2.21
CA GLU A 125 -6.66 17.23 1.93
C GLU A 125 -7.29 15.91 1.47
N ALA A 126 -6.58 15.15 0.63
CA ALA A 126 -7.01 13.83 0.19
C ALA A 126 -7.03 12.84 1.36
N ALA A 127 -6.01 12.88 2.23
CA ALA A 127 -5.96 12.09 3.44
C ALA A 127 -7.18 12.35 4.34
N ALA A 128 -7.52 13.62 4.59
CA ALA A 128 -8.69 14.00 5.38
C ALA A 128 -10.00 13.44 4.81
N ARG A 129 -10.18 13.48 3.48
CA ARG A 129 -11.36 12.89 2.82
C ARG A 129 -11.42 11.37 2.96
N ALA A 130 -10.30 10.68 2.74
CA ALA A 130 -10.22 9.22 2.88
C ALA A 130 -10.51 8.77 4.32
N GLU A 131 -9.96 9.47 5.31
CA GLU A 131 -10.21 9.19 6.73
C GLU A 131 -11.68 9.46 7.11
N ALA A 132 -12.28 10.52 6.57
CA ALA A 132 -13.71 10.79 6.76
C ALA A 132 -14.59 9.68 6.17
N ALA A 133 -14.15 9.05 5.08
CA ALA A 133 -14.78 7.87 4.48
C ALA A 133 -14.44 6.55 5.22
N GLY A 134 -13.65 6.60 6.30
CA GLY A 134 -13.31 5.42 7.11
C GLY A 134 -12.14 4.58 6.57
N MET A 135 -11.39 5.09 5.59
CA MET A 135 -10.18 4.45 5.08
C MET A 135 -8.99 4.69 6.02
N THR A 136 -8.00 3.78 5.97
CA THR A 136 -6.68 4.04 6.56
C THR A 136 -5.78 4.70 5.53
N VAL A 137 -5.08 5.78 5.92
CA VAL A 137 -4.17 6.52 5.03
C VAL A 137 -2.73 6.34 5.48
N ILE A 138 -1.87 5.92 4.56
CA ILE A 138 -0.42 5.92 4.72
C ILE A 138 0.20 6.83 3.65
N MET A 139 1.07 7.76 4.03
CA MET A 139 1.73 8.69 3.12
C MET A 139 3.25 8.64 3.28
N ASN A 140 3.96 8.98 2.21
CA ASN A 140 5.42 9.02 2.17
C ASN A 140 6.07 7.75 2.74
N ARG A 141 5.57 6.57 2.34
CA ARG A 141 6.12 5.26 2.71
C ARG A 141 6.11 4.34 1.50
N CYS A 142 7.01 3.37 1.45
CA CYS A 142 7.00 2.32 0.43
C CYS A 142 6.63 0.97 1.07
N PRO A 143 5.58 0.26 0.61
CA PRO A 143 5.20 -1.04 1.16
C PRO A 143 6.34 -2.06 1.10
N LYS A 144 7.16 -2.05 0.03
CA LYS A 144 8.36 -2.89 -0.09
C LYS A 144 9.36 -2.64 1.04
N ILE A 145 9.69 -1.36 1.29
CA ILE A 145 10.66 -0.98 2.33
C ILE A 145 10.10 -1.32 3.71
N GLU A 146 8.84 -0.97 3.97
CA GLU A 146 8.18 -1.27 5.25
C GLU A 146 8.09 -2.78 5.52
N TYR A 147 7.75 -3.57 4.50
CA TYR A 147 7.74 -5.03 4.60
C TYR A 147 9.14 -5.57 4.95
N GLY A 148 10.17 -5.14 4.23
CA GLY A 148 11.55 -5.57 4.49
C GLY A 148 12.04 -5.12 5.87
N ARG A 149 11.65 -3.92 6.33
CA ARG A 149 11.98 -3.38 7.65
C ARG A 149 11.34 -4.20 8.77
N LEU A 150 10.05 -4.48 8.64
CA LEU A 150 9.23 -5.08 9.70
C LEU A 150 9.35 -6.60 9.79
N ASN A 151 9.64 -7.27 8.66
CA ASN A 151 9.90 -8.71 8.62
C ASN A 151 11.41 -9.05 8.72
N GLY A 152 12.26 -8.03 8.67
CA GLY A 152 13.67 -8.13 9.00
C GLY A 152 14.61 -8.47 7.86
N GLU A 153 14.11 -8.51 6.63
CA GLU A 153 14.91 -8.69 5.42
C GLU A 153 15.96 -7.58 5.25
N LEU A 154 15.60 -6.32 5.56
CA LEU A 154 16.57 -5.21 5.51
C LEU A 154 17.72 -5.40 6.52
N GLY A 155 17.41 -5.98 7.68
CA GLY A 155 18.41 -6.28 8.71
C GLY A 155 19.40 -7.37 8.27
N TRP A 156 18.95 -8.34 7.46
CA TRP A 156 19.83 -9.39 6.94
C TRP A 156 20.88 -8.84 5.96
N HIS A 157 20.56 -7.74 5.30
CA HIS A 157 21.46 -7.03 4.39
C HIS A 157 22.27 -5.92 5.08
N GLY A 158 22.28 -5.86 6.42
CA GLY A 158 23.08 -4.90 7.18
C GLY A 158 22.50 -3.49 7.28
N PHE A 159 21.24 -3.28 6.87
CA PHE A 159 20.57 -1.99 7.02
C PHE A 159 19.91 -1.85 8.39
N ASN A 160 20.00 -0.66 8.99
CA ASN A 160 19.32 -0.36 10.24
C ASN A 160 17.79 -0.37 10.01
N SER A 161 17.12 -1.40 10.53
CA SER A 161 15.67 -1.55 10.46
C SER A 161 14.91 -0.76 11.55
N GLY A 162 15.60 -0.23 12.56
CA GLY A 162 14.99 0.38 13.75
C GLY A 162 14.23 -0.61 14.64
N VAL A 163 14.27 -1.91 14.33
CA VAL A 163 13.56 -2.98 15.06
C VAL A 163 14.57 -3.87 15.79
N ILE A 164 14.55 -3.83 17.12
CA ILE A 164 15.32 -4.73 18.00
C ILE A 164 14.36 -5.81 18.53
N SER A 165 14.72 -7.09 18.39
CA SER A 165 13.91 -8.21 18.89
C SER A 165 14.81 -9.39 19.29
N SER A 166 14.53 -10.00 20.44
CA SER A 166 15.21 -11.20 20.94
C SER A 166 14.63 -12.51 20.34
N LYS A 167 13.50 -12.45 19.64
CA LYS A 167 12.87 -13.63 19.03
C LYS A 167 13.50 -13.92 17.66
N ARG A 168 13.78 -15.21 17.37
CA ARG A 168 14.21 -15.66 16.05
C ARG A 168 13.17 -15.25 15.01
N ARG A 169 13.57 -14.44 14.03
CA ARG A 169 12.69 -14.01 12.94
C ARG A 169 12.39 -15.23 12.07
N LYS A 170 11.12 -15.64 12.02
CA LYS A 170 10.65 -16.64 11.05
C LYS A 170 10.35 -15.90 9.74
N LEU A 171 10.69 -16.50 8.60
CA LEU A 171 10.22 -16.00 7.31
C LEU A 171 8.68 -15.91 7.39
N PRO A 172 8.06 -14.85 6.85
CA PRO A 172 6.62 -14.78 6.78
C PRO A 172 6.13 -15.88 5.83
N GLU A 173 5.72 -17.02 6.40
CA GLU A 173 4.81 -17.93 5.73
C GLU A 173 3.48 -17.19 5.59
N LYS A 174 3.14 -16.81 4.36
CA LYS A 174 1.73 -16.56 4.06
C LYS A 174 1.06 -17.93 4.01
N ALA A 175 0.08 -18.13 4.88
CA ALA A 175 -0.85 -19.25 4.80
C ALA A 175 -1.52 -19.29 3.42
#